data_AF-A0A2D4PQD9-F1
#
_entry.id   AF-A0A2D4PQD9-F1
#
_cell.length_a   1.000
_cell.length_b   1.000
_cell.length_c   1.000
_cell.angle_alpha   90.00
_cell.angle_beta   90.00
_cell.angle_gamma   90.00
#
_symmetry.space_group_name_H-M   'P 1'
#
loop_
_entity.id
_entity.type
_entity.pdbx_description
1 polymer ?
#
loop_
_entity_poly.entity_id
_entity_poly.type
_entity_poly.pdbx_seq_one_letter_code
_entity_poly.pdbx_strand_id
1 'polypeptide(L)'
;MINRPRWVVPVLPKGELEVLLEAAIDLSKKGLDVKSEACQRFFRDGLTISFTKILTDEAVSGWKFEIHRCIINNTHRLVELCVAKLAQDWFPLLELLAMALNPHCKFHLYNGTRPSETVPAGAQLAEDELYARPPDPRSPKGWLVDLINKFGTLNGFQILHDRFMNGSALNVQIIAALIKPFGQCYEFLTLHTVKKYFLPIIEMVPQFLENLTDDELKKEAKNEAK
;
A
#
# COMPACT_ATOMS: atom_id res chain seq x y z
N MET A 1 -5.78 -12.71 -21.90
CA MET A 1 -5.86 -11.31 -22.42
C MET A 1 -4.57 -10.51 -22.32
N ILE A 2 -3.47 -11.05 -21.75
CA ILE A 2 -2.21 -10.31 -21.47
C ILE A 2 -1.37 -10.00 -22.74
N ASN A 3 -1.72 -10.57 -23.90
CA ASN A 3 -0.95 -10.48 -25.16
C ASN A 3 -1.64 -9.68 -26.29
N ARG A 4 -2.59 -8.76 -26.00
CA ARG A 4 -3.15 -7.90 -27.05
C ARG A 4 -2.22 -6.70 -27.35
N PRO A 5 -2.02 -6.34 -28.65
CA PRO A 5 -1.11 -5.28 -29.08
C PRO A 5 -1.58 -3.86 -28.73
N ARG A 6 -2.86 -3.68 -28.37
CA ARG A 6 -3.37 -2.46 -27.73
C ARG A 6 -3.63 -2.78 -26.27
N TRP A 7 -2.87 -2.13 -25.38
CA TRP A 7 -3.13 -2.23 -23.96
C TRP A 7 -4.49 -1.59 -23.65
N VAL A 8 -5.38 -2.38 -23.06
CA VAL A 8 -6.67 -1.93 -22.55
C VAL A 8 -6.59 -2.07 -21.04
N VAL A 9 -6.89 -1.01 -20.31
CA VAL A 9 -6.91 -1.00 -18.83
C VAL A 9 -7.89 -2.09 -18.37
N PRO A 10 -7.46 -3.22 -17.78
CA PRO A 10 -8.33 -4.36 -17.49
C PRO A 10 -9.07 -4.16 -16.16
N VAL A 11 -9.59 -2.96 -15.93
CA VAL A 11 -10.15 -2.51 -14.65
C VAL A 11 -11.66 -2.35 -14.70
N LEU A 12 -12.33 -2.74 -15.79
CA LEU A 12 -13.77 -2.56 -15.92
C LEU A 12 -14.52 -3.23 -14.76
N PRO A 13 -15.70 -2.70 -14.35
CA PRO A 13 -16.48 -3.28 -13.26
C PRO A 13 -16.81 -4.75 -13.53
N LYS A 14 -16.67 -5.59 -12.50
CA LYS A 14 -16.79 -7.06 -12.58
C LYS A 14 -15.81 -7.70 -13.55
N GLY A 15 -14.75 -6.98 -13.92
CA GLY A 15 -13.64 -7.49 -14.73
C GLY A 15 -12.72 -8.41 -13.93
N GLU A 16 -11.81 -9.07 -14.62
CA GLU A 16 -10.92 -10.09 -14.06
C GLU A 16 -10.13 -9.59 -12.84
N LEU A 17 -9.61 -8.35 -12.87
CA LEU A 17 -8.83 -7.81 -11.76
C LEU A 17 -9.65 -7.66 -10.47
N GLU A 18 -10.87 -7.14 -10.58
CA GLU A 18 -11.77 -6.96 -9.44
C GLU A 18 -12.15 -8.30 -8.82
N VAL A 19 -12.58 -9.26 -9.65
CA VAL A 19 -13.00 -10.60 -9.20
C VAL A 19 -11.84 -11.35 -8.56
N LEU A 20 -10.64 -11.28 -9.15
CA LEU A 20 -9.46 -11.93 -8.60
C LEU A 20 -8.99 -11.28 -7.28
N LEU A 21 -9.07 -9.95 -7.17
CA LEU A 21 -8.81 -9.24 -5.90
C LEU A 21 -9.77 -9.69 -4.80
N GLU A 22 -11.07 -9.72 -5.07
CA GLU A 22 -12.09 -10.13 -4.10
C GLU A 22 -11.89 -11.57 -3.64
N ALA A 23 -11.65 -12.49 -4.57
CA ALA A 23 -11.36 -13.89 -4.25
C ALA A 23 -10.07 -14.02 -3.42
N ALA A 24 -9.02 -13.27 -3.77
CA ALA A 24 -7.75 -13.34 -3.07
C ALA A 24 -7.82 -12.73 -1.65
N ILE A 25 -8.61 -11.68 -1.45
CA ILE A 25 -8.91 -11.12 -0.11
C ILE A 25 -9.63 -12.16 0.74
N ASP A 26 -10.67 -12.79 0.21
CA ASP A 26 -11.44 -13.82 0.93
C ASP A 26 -10.57 -15.01 1.33
N LEU A 27 -9.77 -15.53 0.39
CA LEU A 27 -8.81 -16.60 0.66
C LEU A 27 -7.76 -16.19 1.71
N SER A 28 -7.24 -14.96 1.64
CA SER A 28 -6.24 -14.47 2.61
C SER A 28 -6.81 -14.36 4.01
N LYS A 29 -8.02 -13.82 4.15
CA LYS A 29 -8.72 -13.70 5.44
C LYS A 29 -9.02 -15.06 6.07
N LYS A 30 -9.21 -16.10 5.25
CA LYS A 30 -9.43 -17.49 5.68
C LYS A 30 -8.13 -18.28 5.85
N GLY A 31 -6.97 -17.71 5.52
CA GLY A 31 -5.69 -18.44 5.49
C GLY A 31 -5.65 -19.59 4.49
N LEU A 32 -6.47 -19.54 3.44
CA LEU A 32 -6.57 -20.56 2.40
C LEU A 32 -5.78 -20.20 1.14
N ASP A 33 -5.32 -18.95 1.03
CA ASP A 33 -4.51 -18.47 -0.09
C ASP A 33 -3.25 -19.31 -0.28
N VAL A 34 -2.61 -19.76 0.81
CA VAL A 34 -1.39 -20.58 0.79
C VAL A 34 -1.59 -21.96 0.19
N LYS A 35 -2.85 -22.44 0.11
CA LYS A 35 -3.21 -23.72 -0.51
C LYS A 35 -3.50 -23.58 -2.01
N SER A 36 -3.51 -22.35 -2.54
CA SER A 36 -3.86 -22.05 -3.92
C SER A 36 -2.66 -21.44 -4.65
N GLU A 37 -1.97 -22.25 -5.45
CA GLU A 37 -0.84 -21.75 -6.24
C GLU A 37 -1.28 -20.66 -7.24
N ALA A 38 -2.52 -20.71 -7.72
CA ALA A 38 -3.07 -19.66 -8.54
C ALA A 38 -3.16 -18.32 -7.78
N CYS A 39 -3.55 -18.35 -6.50
CA CYS A 39 -3.61 -17.16 -5.64
C CYS A 39 -2.21 -16.64 -5.34
N GLN A 40 -1.27 -17.52 -4.99
CA GLN A 40 0.12 -17.15 -4.72
C GLN A 40 0.79 -16.52 -5.95
N ARG A 41 0.57 -17.10 -7.14
CA ARG A 41 1.05 -16.54 -8.40
C ARG A 41 0.38 -15.21 -8.74
N PHE A 42 -0.90 -15.05 -8.44
CA PHE A 42 -1.59 -13.78 -8.62
C PHE A 42 -0.96 -12.67 -7.76
N PHE A 43 -0.53 -12.97 -6.53
CA PHE A 43 0.20 -12.01 -5.69
C PHE A 43 1.55 -11.60 -6.28
N ARG A 44 2.34 -12.57 -6.74
CA ARG A 44 3.70 -12.32 -7.25
C ARG A 44 3.69 -11.62 -8.60
N ASP A 45 2.89 -12.11 -9.53
CA ASP A 45 2.95 -11.70 -10.94
C ASP A 45 1.75 -10.81 -11.30
N GLY A 46 0.54 -11.32 -11.05
CA GLY A 46 -0.70 -10.75 -11.57
C GLY A 46 -0.96 -9.34 -11.06
N LEU A 47 -0.85 -9.14 -9.75
CA LEU A 47 -1.03 -7.84 -9.11
C LEU A 47 0.10 -6.88 -9.48
N THR A 48 1.35 -7.30 -9.39
CA THR A 48 2.53 -6.50 -9.73
C THR A 48 2.43 -5.93 -11.14
N ILE A 49 2.16 -6.78 -12.13
CA ILE A 49 2.02 -6.35 -13.53
C ILE A 49 0.83 -5.39 -13.70
N SER A 50 -0.30 -5.70 -13.07
CA SER A 50 -1.53 -4.92 -13.24
C SER A 50 -1.41 -3.54 -12.62
N PHE A 51 -0.97 -3.44 -11.37
CA PHE A 51 -0.88 -2.19 -10.63
C PHE A 51 0.26 -1.31 -11.10
N THR A 52 1.40 -1.89 -11.51
CA THR A 52 2.47 -1.11 -12.17
C THR A 52 1.91 -0.40 -13.39
N LYS A 53 1.24 -1.13 -14.29
CA LYS A 53 0.68 -0.52 -15.49
C LYS A 53 -0.33 0.57 -15.14
N ILE A 54 -1.34 0.30 -14.32
CA ILE A 54 -2.42 1.30 -14.10
C ILE A 54 -2.01 2.50 -13.25
N LEU A 55 -1.01 2.38 -12.36
CA LEU A 55 -0.59 3.49 -11.48
C LEU A 55 0.54 4.34 -12.08
N THR A 56 1.32 3.78 -13.03
CA THR A 56 2.49 4.47 -13.61
C THR A 56 2.38 4.72 -15.12
N ASP A 57 1.26 4.41 -15.77
CA ASP A 57 1.09 4.67 -17.21
C ASP A 57 1.10 6.17 -17.53
N GLU A 58 1.79 6.55 -18.60
CA GLU A 58 1.77 7.92 -19.14
C GLU A 58 0.43 8.25 -19.83
N ALA A 59 -0.32 7.23 -20.28
CA ALA A 59 -1.62 7.38 -20.92
C ALA A 59 -2.76 7.72 -19.94
N VAL A 60 -2.46 7.90 -18.64
CA VAL A 60 -3.44 8.21 -17.59
C VAL A 60 -4.34 9.39 -17.94
N SER A 61 -3.81 10.41 -18.62
CA SER A 61 -4.56 11.60 -19.03
C SER A 61 -5.58 11.36 -20.13
N GLY A 62 -5.44 10.26 -20.88
CA GLY A 62 -6.35 9.87 -21.96
C GLY A 62 -7.47 8.92 -21.53
N TRP A 63 -7.50 8.50 -20.26
CA TRP A 63 -8.54 7.60 -19.78
C TRP A 63 -9.83 8.36 -19.44
N LYS A 64 -10.98 7.69 -19.64
CA LYS A 64 -12.27 8.22 -19.22
C LYS A 64 -12.39 8.19 -17.70
N PHE A 65 -13.12 9.13 -17.11
CA PHE A 65 -13.28 9.24 -15.66
C PHE A 65 -13.76 7.94 -14.99
N GLU A 66 -14.63 7.17 -15.65
CA GLU A 66 -15.11 5.88 -15.15
C GLU A 66 -13.97 4.88 -14.95
N ILE A 67 -12.95 4.90 -15.83
CA ILE A 67 -11.77 4.05 -15.71
C ILE A 67 -10.98 4.44 -14.46
N HIS A 68 -10.78 5.73 -14.21
CA HIS A 68 -10.11 6.19 -12.99
C HIS A 68 -10.85 5.74 -11.73
N ARG A 69 -12.19 5.82 -11.72
CA ARG A 69 -13.01 5.32 -10.62
C ARG A 69 -12.83 3.81 -10.40
N CYS A 70 -12.73 3.04 -11.47
CA CYS A 70 -12.48 1.61 -11.32
C CYS A 70 -11.05 1.31 -10.83
N ILE A 71 -10.05 2.09 -11.26
CA ILE A 71 -8.68 1.97 -10.75
C ILE A 71 -8.67 2.21 -9.25
N ILE A 72 -9.20 3.35 -8.77
CA ILE A 72 -9.15 3.67 -7.33
C ILE A 72 -9.92 2.64 -6.50
N ASN A 73 -11.07 2.15 -6.98
CA ASN A 73 -11.83 1.08 -6.31
C ASN A 73 -11.05 -0.24 -6.22
N ASN A 74 -10.26 -0.57 -7.24
CA ASN A 74 -9.36 -1.73 -7.19
C ASN A 74 -8.16 -1.47 -6.27
N THR A 75 -7.65 -0.24 -6.21
CA THR A 75 -6.58 0.14 -5.27
C THR A 75 -7.05 0.05 -3.82
N HIS A 76 -8.31 0.39 -3.50
CA HIS A 76 -8.88 0.14 -2.17
C HIS A 76 -8.89 -1.34 -1.81
N ARG A 77 -9.23 -2.22 -2.75
CA ARG A 77 -9.16 -3.68 -2.58
C ARG A 77 -7.73 -4.17 -2.41
N LEU A 78 -6.78 -3.62 -3.17
CA LEU A 78 -5.35 -3.90 -2.99
C LEU A 78 -4.89 -3.55 -1.57
N VAL A 79 -5.24 -2.36 -1.06
CA VAL A 79 -4.91 -1.97 0.33
C VAL A 79 -5.49 -2.97 1.33
N GLU A 80 -6.74 -3.41 1.12
CA GLU A 80 -7.36 -4.42 1.98
C GLU A 80 -6.63 -5.77 1.95
N LEU A 81 -6.20 -6.22 0.78
CA LEU A 81 -5.38 -7.42 0.63
C LEU A 81 -4.02 -7.26 1.32
N CYS A 82 -3.35 -6.12 1.14
CA CYS A 82 -2.07 -5.83 1.78
C CYS A 82 -2.20 -5.88 3.31
N VAL A 83 -3.26 -5.31 3.88
CA VAL A 83 -3.52 -5.38 5.33
C VAL A 83 -3.76 -6.82 5.78
N ALA A 84 -4.56 -7.60 5.06
CA ALA A 84 -4.83 -9.01 5.40
C ALA A 84 -3.56 -9.88 5.41
N LYS A 85 -2.53 -9.49 4.66
CA LYS A 85 -1.26 -10.20 4.53
C LYS A 85 -0.08 -9.52 5.25
N LEU A 86 -0.31 -8.39 5.91
CA LEU A 86 0.74 -7.53 6.49
C LEU A 86 1.57 -8.24 7.57
N ALA A 87 1.00 -9.25 8.24
CA ALA A 87 1.70 -10.04 9.25
C ALA A 87 2.65 -11.11 8.70
N GLN A 88 2.71 -11.30 7.38
CA GLN A 88 3.31 -12.50 6.74
C GLN A 88 4.47 -12.18 5.79
N ASP A 89 5.03 -10.96 5.86
CA ASP A 89 6.23 -10.52 5.11
C ASP A 89 6.18 -10.78 3.61
N TRP A 90 5.01 -10.55 3.01
CA TRP A 90 4.82 -10.75 1.59
C TRP A 90 5.37 -9.57 0.79
N PHE A 91 6.67 -9.61 0.48
CA PHE A 91 7.40 -8.53 -0.20
C PHE A 91 6.69 -7.96 -1.45
N PRO A 92 6.17 -8.76 -2.39
CA PRO A 92 5.45 -8.20 -3.55
C PRO A 92 4.24 -7.34 -3.15
N LEU A 93 3.53 -7.71 -2.09
CA LEU A 93 2.39 -6.92 -1.59
C LEU A 93 2.86 -5.67 -0.83
N LEU A 94 4.01 -5.69 -0.16
CA LEU A 94 4.61 -4.51 0.47
C LEU A 94 5.09 -3.49 -0.59
N GLU A 95 5.69 -3.97 -1.67
CA GLU A 95 6.08 -3.12 -2.80
C GLU A 95 4.87 -2.51 -3.51
N LEU A 96 3.82 -3.30 -3.70
CA LEU A 96 2.54 -2.81 -4.24
C LEU A 96 1.89 -1.77 -3.33
N LEU A 97 1.93 -1.96 -2.01
CA LEU A 97 1.46 -0.97 -1.05
C LEU A 97 2.25 0.33 -1.16
N ALA A 98 3.58 0.25 -1.29
CA ALA A 98 4.43 1.42 -1.52
C ALA A 98 4.06 2.14 -2.82
N MET A 99 3.85 1.40 -3.91
CA MET A 99 3.41 1.98 -5.17
C MET A 99 2.03 2.64 -5.08
N ALA A 100 1.08 2.00 -4.41
CA ALA A 100 -0.28 2.49 -4.23
C ALA A 100 -0.35 3.75 -3.35
N LEU A 101 0.55 3.87 -2.38
CA LEU A 101 0.62 5.02 -1.48
C LEU A 101 1.61 6.11 -1.92
N ASN A 102 2.36 5.91 -3.00
CA ASN A 102 3.34 6.89 -3.48
C ASN A 102 2.62 8.14 -4.07
N PRO A 103 2.71 9.33 -3.44
CA PRO A 103 2.04 10.55 -3.91
C PRO A 103 2.52 11.04 -5.27
N HIS A 104 3.67 10.54 -5.74
CA HIS A 104 4.30 10.90 -7.00
C HIS A 104 4.03 9.90 -8.14
N CYS A 105 3.22 8.85 -7.93
CA CYS A 105 2.82 7.99 -9.04
C CYS A 105 1.94 8.77 -10.04
N LYS A 106 1.95 8.36 -11.32
CA LYS A 106 1.27 9.09 -12.40
C LYS A 106 -0.22 9.25 -12.14
N PHE A 107 -0.84 8.22 -11.56
CA PHE A 107 -2.25 8.24 -11.20
C PHE A 107 -2.59 9.31 -10.14
N HIS A 108 -1.79 9.42 -9.08
CA HIS A 108 -1.99 10.40 -8.00
C HIS A 108 -1.58 11.82 -8.38
N LEU A 109 -0.64 11.98 -9.32
CA LEU A 109 -0.33 13.27 -9.91
C LEU A 109 -1.49 13.78 -10.76
N TYR A 110 -2.02 12.95 -11.66
CA TYR A 110 -3.13 13.32 -12.53
C TYR A 110 -4.41 13.65 -11.74
N ASN A 111 -4.70 12.88 -10.68
CA ASN A 111 -5.88 13.07 -9.83
C ASN A 111 -5.62 13.98 -8.61
N GLY A 112 -4.55 14.77 -8.61
CA GLY A 112 -4.11 15.52 -7.42
C GLY A 112 -5.12 16.54 -6.88
N THR A 113 -6.04 17.02 -7.72
CA THR A 113 -7.09 17.97 -7.34
C THR A 113 -8.36 17.32 -6.80
N ARG A 114 -8.45 15.98 -6.80
CA ARG A 114 -9.64 15.27 -6.32
C ARG A 114 -9.79 15.45 -4.80
N PRO A 115 -10.99 15.82 -4.31
CA PRO A 115 -11.24 15.89 -2.87
C PRO A 115 -11.26 14.48 -2.27
N SER A 116 -11.05 14.41 -0.96
CA SER A 116 -11.14 13.17 -0.18
C SER A 116 -12.60 12.91 0.17
N GLU A 117 -13.03 11.65 0.07
CA GLU A 117 -14.35 11.23 0.57
C GLU A 117 -14.34 11.05 2.09
N THR A 118 -13.20 10.64 2.66
CA THR A 118 -13.02 10.45 4.11
C THR A 118 -12.79 11.76 4.88
N VAL A 119 -12.35 12.82 4.18
CA VAL A 119 -12.13 14.16 4.76
C VAL A 119 -12.90 15.20 3.93
N PRO A 120 -14.23 15.32 4.09
CA PRO A 120 -15.02 16.31 3.38
C PRO A 120 -14.60 17.74 3.71
N ALA A 121 -14.78 18.66 2.75
CA ALA A 121 -14.47 20.07 2.94
C ALA A 121 -15.29 20.65 4.11
N GLY A 122 -14.61 21.25 5.08
CA GLY A 122 -15.24 21.84 6.28
C GLY A 122 -15.56 20.86 7.40
N ALA A 123 -15.21 19.56 7.28
CA ALA A 123 -15.38 18.60 8.36
C ALA A 123 -14.44 18.91 9.54
N GLN A 124 -15.01 19.11 10.73
CA GLN A 124 -14.27 19.21 11.99
C GLN A 124 -14.15 17.83 12.63
N LEU A 125 -13.38 16.95 12.00
CA LEU A 125 -13.08 15.63 12.56
C LEU A 125 -11.96 15.76 13.58
N ALA A 126 -12.00 14.97 14.65
CA ALA A 126 -10.93 14.97 15.64
C ALA A 126 -9.64 14.36 15.03
N GLU A 127 -8.48 14.69 15.60
CA GLU A 127 -7.20 14.26 15.03
C GLU A 127 -6.95 12.76 15.21
N ASP A 128 -7.52 12.16 16.25
CA ASP A 128 -7.48 10.73 16.58
C ASP A 128 -8.52 9.89 15.82
N GLU A 129 -9.50 10.52 15.17
CA GLU A 129 -10.48 9.85 14.30
C GLU A 129 -9.93 9.56 12.89
N LEU A 130 -8.90 10.27 12.45
CA LEU A 130 -8.35 10.17 11.10
C LEU A 130 -6.88 9.78 11.11
N TYR A 131 -6.49 8.97 10.13
CA TYR A 131 -5.11 8.55 9.96
C TYR A 131 -4.32 9.46 9.03
N ALA A 132 -4.99 10.04 8.04
CA ALA A 132 -4.41 10.93 7.05
C ALA A 132 -5.31 12.11 6.71
N ARG A 133 -4.67 13.22 6.31
CA ARG A 133 -5.30 14.45 5.85
C ARG A 133 -4.50 15.07 4.70
N PRO A 134 -5.14 15.87 3.82
CA PRO A 134 -4.41 16.64 2.82
C PRO A 134 -3.43 17.64 3.46
N PRO A 135 -2.16 17.70 3.03
CA PRO A 135 -1.21 18.70 3.52
C PRO A 135 -1.45 20.10 2.92
N ASP A 136 -1.92 20.17 1.67
CA ASP A 136 -2.25 21.41 0.97
C ASP A 136 -3.65 21.31 0.35
N PRO A 137 -4.60 22.21 0.71
CA PRO A 137 -5.93 22.26 0.09
C PRO A 137 -5.94 22.44 -1.43
N ARG A 138 -4.87 22.97 -2.03
CA ARG A 138 -4.76 23.19 -3.50
C ARG A 138 -4.41 21.92 -4.27
N SER A 139 -3.77 20.96 -3.62
CA SER A 139 -3.43 19.66 -4.18
C SER A 139 -3.79 18.58 -3.17
N PRO A 140 -5.09 18.40 -2.89
CA PRO A 140 -5.54 17.62 -1.77
C PRO A 140 -5.17 16.13 -1.86
N LYS A 141 -4.95 15.62 -3.08
CA LYS A 141 -4.73 14.19 -3.39
C LYS A 141 -5.69 13.30 -2.60
N GLY A 142 -6.98 13.62 -2.66
CA GLY A 142 -7.98 13.04 -1.78
C GLY A 142 -8.06 11.52 -1.85
N TRP A 143 -7.92 10.95 -3.05
CA TRP A 143 -7.88 9.50 -3.22
C TRP A 143 -6.68 8.83 -2.54
N LEU A 144 -5.52 9.48 -2.46
CA LEU A 144 -4.40 8.96 -1.66
C LEU A 144 -4.74 9.00 -0.17
N VAL A 145 -5.31 10.11 0.30
CA VAL A 145 -5.78 10.24 1.69
C VAL A 145 -6.79 9.15 2.04
N ASP A 146 -7.74 8.88 1.16
CA ASP A 146 -8.75 7.83 1.35
C ASP A 146 -8.14 6.43 1.41
N LEU A 147 -7.07 6.15 0.64
CA LEU A 147 -6.34 4.88 0.72
C LEU A 147 -5.59 4.72 2.05
N ILE A 148 -4.96 5.78 2.54
CA ILE A 148 -4.24 5.76 3.83
C ILE A 148 -5.25 5.62 4.99
N ASN A 149 -6.37 6.33 4.94
CA ASN A 149 -7.45 6.17 5.92
C ASN A 149 -8.04 4.76 5.86
N LYS A 150 -8.26 4.19 4.66
CA LYS A 150 -8.69 2.79 4.50
C LYS A 150 -7.70 1.83 5.18
N PHE A 151 -6.39 2.00 4.97
CA PHE A 151 -5.36 1.19 5.64
C PHE A 151 -5.51 1.25 7.18
N GLY A 152 -5.70 2.45 7.73
CA GLY A 152 -5.91 2.63 9.17
C GLY A 152 -7.21 2.02 9.70
N THR A 153 -8.35 2.23 9.01
CA THR A 153 -9.65 1.66 9.41
C THR A 153 -9.66 0.13 9.42
N LEU A 154 -8.77 -0.50 8.63
CA LEU A 154 -8.56 -1.94 8.62
C LEU A 154 -7.56 -2.42 9.69
N ASN A 155 -7.22 -1.56 10.66
CA ASN A 155 -6.24 -1.80 11.71
C ASN A 155 -4.79 -1.97 11.20
N GLY A 156 -4.50 -1.54 9.96
CA GLY A 156 -3.20 -1.73 9.33
C GLY A 156 -2.05 -1.07 10.11
N PHE A 157 -2.26 0.12 10.67
CA PHE A 157 -1.23 0.80 11.47
C PHE A 157 -0.93 0.10 12.79
N GLN A 158 -1.95 -0.48 13.43
CA GLN A 158 -1.74 -1.27 14.65
C GLN A 158 -0.99 -2.55 14.32
N ILE A 159 -1.39 -3.27 13.27
CA ILE A 159 -0.67 -4.47 12.82
C ILE A 159 0.78 -4.12 12.52
N LEU A 160 1.03 -3.04 11.76
CA LEU A 160 2.38 -2.54 11.46
C LEU A 160 3.15 -2.29 12.75
N HIS A 161 2.61 -1.50 13.67
CA HIS A 161 3.25 -1.19 14.95
C HIS A 161 3.60 -2.46 15.74
N ASP A 162 2.68 -3.41 15.83
CA ASP A 162 2.87 -4.67 16.55
C ASP A 162 3.97 -5.54 15.94
N ARG A 163 4.19 -5.46 14.61
CA ARG A 163 5.34 -6.13 13.95
C ARG A 163 6.68 -5.66 14.53
N PHE A 164 6.80 -4.37 14.85
CA PHE A 164 8.04 -3.82 15.40
C PHE A 164 8.13 -4.00 16.91
N MET A 165 7.03 -3.89 17.64
CA MET A 165 7.06 -3.86 19.10
C MET A 165 6.98 -5.25 19.77
N ASN A 166 6.38 -6.25 19.12
CA ASN A 166 6.11 -7.54 19.75
C ASN A 166 7.16 -8.63 19.42
N GLY A 167 8.39 -8.24 19.08
CA GLY A 167 9.49 -9.18 18.87
C GLY A 167 9.31 -10.12 17.66
N SER A 168 8.63 -9.66 16.61
CA SER A 168 8.62 -10.41 15.34
C SER A 168 10.06 -10.54 14.82
N ALA A 169 10.35 -11.63 14.11
CA ALA A 169 11.64 -11.80 13.43
C ALA A 169 11.78 -10.73 12.33
N LEU A 170 12.41 -9.61 12.67
CA LEU A 170 12.72 -8.53 11.75
C LEU A 170 14.15 -8.66 11.24
N ASN A 171 14.33 -8.28 9.97
CA ASN A 171 15.63 -8.04 9.38
C ASN A 171 15.59 -6.70 8.63
N VAL A 172 16.73 -6.26 8.11
CA VAL A 172 16.86 -4.94 7.47
C VAL A 172 15.91 -4.82 6.27
N GLN A 173 15.79 -5.87 5.46
CA GLN A 173 14.90 -5.90 4.29
C GLN A 173 13.42 -5.78 4.67
N ILE A 174 12.98 -6.51 5.70
CA ILE A 174 11.60 -6.47 6.19
C ILE A 174 11.29 -5.08 6.77
N ILE A 175 12.19 -4.54 7.59
CA ILE A 175 12.06 -3.19 8.16
C ILE A 175 11.90 -2.15 7.04
N ALA A 176 12.79 -2.19 6.04
CA ALA A 176 12.73 -1.28 4.91
C ALA A 176 11.42 -1.42 4.12
N ALA A 177 11.00 -2.66 3.82
CA ALA A 177 9.77 -2.92 3.07
C ALA A 177 8.50 -2.50 3.82
N LEU A 178 8.46 -2.66 5.14
CA LEU A 178 7.32 -2.25 5.98
C LEU A 178 7.21 -0.73 6.14
N ILE A 179 8.32 -0.01 6.22
CA ILE A 179 8.33 1.45 6.43
C ILE A 179 8.18 2.22 5.10
N LYS A 180 8.71 1.69 4.00
CA LYS A 180 8.76 2.36 2.68
C LYS A 180 7.43 3.00 2.23
N PRO A 181 6.26 2.34 2.30
CA PRO A 181 5.01 2.95 1.85
C PRO A 181 4.70 4.27 2.58
N PHE A 182 4.95 4.31 3.88
CA PHE A 182 4.64 5.45 4.74
C PHE A 182 5.72 6.52 4.72
N GLY A 183 6.98 6.12 4.52
CA GLY A 183 8.05 7.05 4.20
C GLY A 183 7.80 7.83 2.91
N GLN A 184 7.04 7.29 1.96
CA GLN A 184 6.68 7.99 0.72
C GLN A 184 5.50 8.94 0.87
N CYS A 185 4.56 8.65 1.79
CA CYS A 185 3.35 9.46 2.00
C CYS A 185 3.29 10.16 3.36
N TYR A 186 4.43 10.32 4.04
CA TYR A 186 4.49 10.83 5.41
C TYR A 186 3.83 12.21 5.57
N GLU A 187 3.90 13.06 4.54
CA GLU A 187 3.28 14.40 4.53
C GLU A 187 1.75 14.35 4.67
N PHE A 188 1.13 13.22 4.38
CA PHE A 188 -0.33 13.02 4.47
C PHE A 188 -0.76 12.46 5.83
N LEU A 189 0.16 11.93 6.64
CA LEU A 189 -0.19 11.32 7.92
C LEU A 189 -0.55 12.41 8.95
N THR A 190 -1.57 12.14 9.78
CA THR A 190 -1.89 13.02 10.92
C THR A 190 -0.79 12.95 11.98
N LEU A 191 -0.63 14.01 12.78
CA LEU A 191 0.34 13.99 13.88
C LEU A 191 0.01 12.88 14.89
N HIS A 192 -1.29 12.63 15.11
CA HIS A 192 -1.74 11.49 15.91
C HIS A 192 -1.19 10.16 15.39
N THR A 193 -1.31 9.90 14.09
CA THR A 193 -0.84 8.66 13.47
C THR A 193 0.67 8.51 13.58
N VAL A 194 1.41 9.59 13.31
CA VAL A 194 2.87 9.60 13.44
C VAL A 194 3.27 9.31 14.88
N LYS A 195 2.73 10.04 15.86
CA LYS A 195 3.06 9.87 17.29
C LYS A 195 2.69 8.49 17.82
N LYS A 196 1.51 7.97 17.44
CA LYS A 196 0.98 6.73 17.98
C LYS A 196 1.69 5.50 17.40
N TYR A 197 1.93 5.47 16.09
CA TYR A 197 2.38 4.24 15.42
C TYR A 197 3.82 4.32 14.93
N PHE A 198 4.29 5.48 14.46
CA PHE A 198 5.62 5.58 13.84
C PHE A 198 6.70 6.05 14.79
N LEU A 199 6.41 6.89 15.78
CA LEU A 199 7.42 7.35 16.73
C LEU A 199 8.13 6.18 17.46
N PRO A 200 7.42 5.15 17.98
CA PRO A 200 8.08 3.99 18.57
C PRO A 200 8.95 3.21 17.57
N ILE A 201 8.50 3.13 16.31
CA ILE A 201 9.26 2.45 15.23
C ILE A 201 10.55 3.24 14.93
N ILE A 202 10.46 4.56 14.81
CA ILE A 202 11.59 5.45 14.52
C ILE A 202 12.62 5.41 15.65
N GLU A 203 12.20 5.27 16.90
CA GLU A 203 13.09 5.13 18.05
C GLU A 203 13.76 3.75 18.12
N MET A 204 13.04 2.69 17.72
CA MET A 204 13.54 1.32 17.77
C MET A 204 14.51 0.98 16.63
N VAL A 205 14.23 1.43 15.40
CA VAL A 205 15.02 1.06 14.21
C VAL A 205 16.52 1.39 14.34
N PRO A 206 16.95 2.58 14.82
CA PRO A 206 18.36 2.87 15.04
C PRO A 206 19.01 1.90 16.04
N GLN A 207 18.33 1.60 17.14
CA GLN A 207 18.82 0.65 18.15
C GLN A 207 18.95 -0.76 17.56
N PHE A 208 18.02 -1.17 16.69
CA PHE A 208 18.12 -2.42 15.96
C PHE A 208 19.36 -2.45 15.07
N LEU A 209 19.59 -1.40 14.28
CA LEU A 209 20.72 -1.30 13.36
C LEU A 209 22.08 -1.29 14.09
N GLU A 210 22.16 -0.61 15.24
CA GLU A 210 23.37 -0.56 16.08
C GLU A 210 23.74 -1.92 16.70
N ASN A 211 22.75 -2.81 16.86
CA ASN A 211 22.94 -4.13 17.46
C ASN A 211 23.13 -5.26 16.43
N LEU A 212 23.20 -4.95 15.13
CA LEU A 212 23.45 -5.95 14.09
C LEU A 212 24.84 -6.57 14.22
N THR A 213 24.90 -7.89 14.13
CA THR A 213 26.16 -8.62 14.12
C THR A 213 26.80 -8.62 12.73
N ASP A 214 28.13 -8.78 12.66
CA ASP A 214 28.87 -8.92 11.39
C ASP A 214 28.31 -10.02 10.48
N ASP A 215 27.81 -11.11 11.07
CA ASP A 215 27.23 -12.23 10.32
C ASP A 215 25.86 -11.91 9.74
N GLU A 216 25.06 -11.10 10.44
CA GLU A 216 23.79 -10.58 9.92
C GLU A 216 24.04 -9.57 8.79
N LEU A 217 24.99 -8.64 8.97
CA LEU A 217 25.41 -7.70 7.91
C LEU A 217 25.88 -8.44 6.65
N LYS A 218 26.67 -9.52 6.81
CA LYS A 218 27.10 -10.37 5.68
C LYS A 218 25.96 -11.12 5.01
N LYS A 219 24.92 -11.51 5.75
CA LYS A 219 23.73 -12.17 5.18
C LYS A 219 22.91 -11.17 4.36
N GLU A 220 22.70 -9.97 4.89
CA GLU A 220 21.97 -8.90 4.19
C GLU A 220 22.65 -8.51 2.87
N ALA A 221 23.98 -8.32 2.88
CA ALA A 221 24.75 -7.97 1.68
C ALA A 221 24.68 -9.03 0.56
N LYS A 222 24.42 -10.30 0.89
CA LYS A 222 24.27 -11.38 -0.10
C LYS A 222 22.87 -11.46 -0.70
N ASN A 223 21.86 -10.95 0.01
CA ASN A 223 20.47 -10.98 -0.46
C ASN A 223 20.16 -9.88 -1.48
N GLU A 224 20.92 -8.77 -1.52
CA GLU A 224 20.79 -7.74 -2.57
C GLU A 224 21.31 -8.17 -3.95
N ALA A 225 22.12 -9.23 -4.02
CA ALA A 225 22.76 -9.70 -5.25
C ALA A 225 21.93 -10.74 -6.04
N LYS A 226 20.65 -10.96 -5.69
CA LYS A 226 19.73 -11.91 -6.33
C LYS A 226 18.43 -11.21 -6.73
#